data_AF-A0A8J5EZE8-F1
#
_entry.id   AF-A0A8J5EZE8-F1
#
_cell.length_a   1.000
_cell.length_b   1.000
_cell.length_c   1.000
_cell.angle_alpha   90.00
_cell.angle_beta   90.00
_cell.angle_gamma   90.00
#
_symmetry.space_group_name_H-M   'P 1'
#
loop_
_entity.id
_entity.type
_entity.pdbx_description
1 polymer ?
#
loop_
_entity_poly.entity_id
_entity_poly.type
_entity_poly.pdbx_seq_one_letter_code
_entity_poly.pdbx_strand_id
1 'polypeptide(L)'
;MASSFLKWLTDPRRNWFAAQHYKAISNRLKRYGLRYEDLYDPMYDLDIKEALNRLPREVVDARNQRLKRAIDLSMKHEYLPEDLQALQTPFRSYLKDMLALVKKESAEREALGALPLYQRTIT
;
A
#
# COMPACT_ATOMS: atom_id res chain seq x y z
N MET A 1 -8.33 19.93 6.28
CA MET A 1 -9.39 19.69 5.27
C MET A 1 -8.82 19.95 3.88
N ALA A 2 -8.90 19.01 2.93
CA ALA A 2 -8.60 19.32 1.52
C ALA A 2 -9.71 20.22 0.93
N SER A 3 -9.35 21.23 0.12
CA SER A 3 -10.30 22.16 -0.47
C SER A 3 -11.26 21.46 -1.44
N SER A 4 -12.44 22.05 -1.67
CA SER A 4 -13.44 21.49 -2.60
C SER A 4 -12.87 21.30 -4.02
N PHE A 5 -12.05 22.28 -4.45
CA PHE A 5 -11.33 22.24 -5.73
C PHE A 5 -10.29 21.11 -5.80
N LEU A 6 -9.49 20.89 -4.74
CA LEU A 6 -8.53 19.78 -4.68
C LEU A 6 -9.21 18.42 -4.75
N LYS A 7 -10.36 18.25 -4.09
CA LYS A 7 -11.17 17.02 -4.18
C LYS A 7 -11.66 16.83 -5.62
N TRP A 8 -12.29 17.84 -6.22
CA TRP A 8 -12.75 17.79 -7.61
C TRP A 8 -11.63 17.44 -8.61
N LEU A 9 -10.43 17.99 -8.42
CA LEU A 9 -9.25 17.73 -9.26
C LEU A 9 -8.71 16.29 -9.10
N THR A 10 -8.81 15.71 -7.90
CA THR A 10 -8.27 14.36 -7.60
C THR A 10 -9.31 13.24 -7.75
N ASP A 11 -10.60 13.55 -7.70
CA ASP A 11 -11.70 12.60 -7.85
C ASP A 11 -11.70 11.94 -9.26
N PRO A 12 -11.41 10.63 -9.41
CA PRO A 12 -11.39 9.95 -10.71
C PRO A 12 -12.80 9.75 -11.32
N ARG A 13 -13.85 10.22 -10.64
CA ARG A 13 -15.23 10.32 -11.16
C ARG A 13 -15.55 11.70 -11.76
N ARG A 14 -14.68 12.70 -11.58
CA ARG A 14 -14.89 14.11 -11.97
C ARG A 14 -13.81 14.61 -12.93
N ASN A 15 -12.55 14.21 -12.71
CA ASN A 15 -11.44 14.56 -13.58
C ASN A 15 -11.04 13.36 -14.46
N TRP A 16 -11.05 13.55 -15.79
CA TRP A 16 -10.62 12.56 -16.78
C TRP A 16 -9.16 12.15 -16.61
N PHE A 17 -8.25 13.07 -16.27
CA PHE A 17 -6.84 12.75 -16.04
C PHE A 17 -6.67 11.82 -14.83
N ALA A 18 -7.41 12.07 -13.75
CA ALA A 18 -7.44 11.20 -12.58
C ALA A 18 -8.04 9.81 -12.92
N ALA A 19 -9.07 9.75 -13.78
CA ALA A 19 -9.62 8.49 -14.28
C ALA A 19 -8.59 7.66 -15.09
N GLN A 20 -7.84 8.29 -16.01
CA GLN A 20 -6.79 7.60 -16.77
C GLN A 20 -5.64 7.13 -15.88
N HIS A 21 -5.21 7.96 -14.92
CA HIS A 21 -4.18 7.60 -13.94
C HIS A 21 -4.60 6.39 -13.09
N TYR A 22 -5.83 6.42 -12.54
CA TYR A 22 -6.41 5.30 -11.79
C TYR A 22 -6.51 4.02 -12.63
N LYS A 23 -6.97 4.12 -13.89
CA LYS A 23 -7.03 2.99 -14.85
C LYS A 23 -5.64 2.41 -15.14
N ALA A 24 -4.64 3.27 -15.36
CA ALA A 24 -3.27 2.84 -15.63
C ALA A 24 -2.63 2.11 -14.43
N ILE A 25 -2.81 2.62 -13.20
CA ILE A 25 -2.35 1.94 -11.97
C ILE A 25 -3.11 0.62 -11.76
N SER A 26 -4.44 0.63 -11.90
CA SER A 26 -5.28 -0.57 -11.79
C SER A 26 -4.77 -1.69 -12.70
N ASN A 27 -4.57 -1.41 -13.99
CA ASN A 27 -4.14 -2.41 -14.95
C ASN A 27 -2.71 -2.91 -14.67
N ARG A 28 -1.79 -2.04 -14.25
CA ARG A 28 -0.42 -2.45 -13.87
C ARG A 28 -0.41 -3.37 -12.64
N LEU A 29 -1.22 -3.07 -11.62
CA LEU A 29 -1.34 -3.91 -10.42
C LEU A 29 -2.01 -5.26 -10.72
N LYS A 30 -3.06 -5.28 -11.54
CA LYS A 30 -3.76 -6.51 -11.95
C LYS A 30 -2.81 -7.49 -12.67
N ARG A 31 -2.02 -7.00 -13.63
CA ARG A 31 -1.07 -7.80 -14.43
C ARG A 31 -0.03 -8.57 -13.60
N TYR A 32 0.36 -8.07 -12.43
CA TYR A 32 1.27 -8.76 -11.50
C TYR A 32 0.56 -9.43 -10.30
N GLY A 33 -0.76 -9.26 -10.19
CA GLY A 33 -1.53 -9.81 -9.06
C GLY A 33 -1.22 -9.16 -7.71
N LEU A 34 -0.92 -7.86 -7.70
CA LEU A 34 -0.59 -7.07 -6.51
C LEU A 34 -1.75 -6.18 -6.04
N ARG A 35 -1.74 -5.82 -4.76
CA ARG A 35 -2.50 -4.68 -4.21
C ARG A 35 -1.61 -3.47 -4.05
N TYR A 36 -2.19 -2.28 -4.04
CA TYR A 36 -1.46 -1.02 -3.94
C TYR A 36 -0.61 -0.92 -2.66
N GLU A 37 -1.13 -1.38 -1.51
CA GLU A 37 -0.41 -1.41 -0.23
C GLU A 37 0.70 -2.48 -0.15
N ASP A 38 0.74 -3.44 -1.09
CA ASP A 38 1.85 -4.41 -1.16
C ASP A 38 3.15 -3.71 -1.58
N LEU A 39 3.05 -2.55 -2.24
CA LEU A 39 4.19 -1.71 -2.66
C LEU A 39 4.83 -0.91 -1.50
N TYR A 40 4.25 -0.92 -0.31
CA TYR A 40 4.77 -0.20 0.85
C TYR A 40 5.89 -0.99 1.52
N ASP A 41 7.13 -0.53 1.35
CA ASP A 41 8.34 -1.20 1.84
C ASP A 41 8.55 -1.01 3.38
N PRO A 42 8.65 -2.10 4.17
CA PRO A 42 8.96 -2.03 5.61
C PRO A 42 10.37 -1.53 5.95
N MET A 43 11.30 -1.52 4.99
CA MET A 43 12.64 -0.94 5.18
C MET A 43 12.65 0.56 4.91
N TYR A 44 11.81 1.03 3.99
CA TYR A 44 11.66 2.46 3.71
C TYR A 44 11.00 3.21 4.87
N ASP A 45 9.89 2.70 5.42
CA ASP A 45 9.15 3.32 6.52
C ASP A 45 8.97 2.35 7.70
N LEU A 46 9.47 2.74 8.88
CA LEU A 46 9.41 1.89 10.07
C LEU A 46 8.00 1.80 10.66
N ASP A 47 7.14 2.79 10.40
CA ASP A 47 5.74 2.75 10.81
C ASP A 47 4.96 1.71 9.97
N ILE A 48 5.40 1.46 8.73
CA ILE A 48 4.88 0.39 7.88
C ILE A 48 5.34 -0.98 8.41
N LYS A 49 6.59 -1.10 8.87
CA LYS A 49 7.09 -2.30 9.54
C LYS A 49 6.33 -2.61 10.83
N GLU A 50 6.08 -1.61 11.67
CA GLU A 50 5.28 -1.79 12.88
C GLU A 50 3.83 -2.17 12.55
N ALA A 51 3.18 -1.44 11.64
CA ALA A 51 1.81 -1.73 11.25
C ALA A 51 1.65 -3.15 10.65
N LEU A 52 2.66 -3.67 9.95
CA LEU A 52 2.68 -5.07 9.49
C LEU A 52 2.90 -6.08 10.63
N ASN A 53 3.73 -5.75 11.64
CA ASN A 53 3.90 -6.60 12.82
C ASN A 53 2.63 -6.67 13.69
N ARG A 54 1.78 -5.63 13.67
CA ARG A 54 0.50 -5.57 14.39
C ARG A 54 -0.68 -6.24 13.65
N LEU A 55 -0.52 -6.60 12.38
CA LEU A 55 -1.58 -7.22 11.57
C LEU A 55 -1.70 -8.75 11.80
N PRO A 56 -2.89 -9.34 11.63
CA PRO A 56 -3.07 -10.79 11.73
C PRO A 56 -2.26 -11.52 10.66
N ARG A 57 -1.68 -12.66 11.06
CA ARG A 57 -0.64 -13.37 10.30
C ARG A 57 -1.12 -13.79 8.91
N GLU A 58 -2.39 -14.16 8.76
CA GLU A 58 -3.00 -14.60 7.51
C GLU A 58 -2.96 -13.50 6.44
N VAL A 59 -3.08 -12.23 6.85
CA VAL A 59 -3.00 -11.06 5.96
C VAL A 59 -1.56 -10.82 5.52
N VAL A 60 -0.60 -10.98 6.43
CA VAL A 60 0.85 -10.85 6.16
C VAL A 60 1.35 -11.98 5.26
N ASP A 61 0.98 -13.23 5.54
CA ASP A 61 1.35 -14.38 4.71
C ASP A 61 0.67 -14.30 3.32
N ALA A 62 -0.58 -13.84 3.22
CA ALA A 62 -1.22 -13.58 1.93
C ALA A 62 -0.56 -12.41 1.16
N ARG A 63 -0.03 -11.38 1.83
CA ARG A 63 0.81 -10.32 1.21
C ARG A 63 2.11 -10.92 0.68
N ASN A 64 2.80 -11.73 1.48
CA ASN A 64 4.06 -12.37 1.11
C ASN A 64 3.89 -13.32 -0.09
N GLN A 65 2.75 -14.03 -0.19
CA GLN A 65 2.41 -14.84 -1.37
C GLN A 65 2.22 -13.99 -2.65
N ARG A 66 1.52 -12.85 -2.56
CA ARG A 66 1.34 -11.93 -3.71
C ARG A 66 2.67 -11.35 -4.18
N LEU A 67 3.53 -10.93 -3.26
CA LEU A 67 4.87 -10.40 -3.56
C LEU A 67 5.75 -11.47 -4.22
N LYS A 68 5.83 -12.69 -3.66
CA LYS A 68 6.59 -13.80 -4.27
C LYS A 68 6.13 -14.11 -5.70
N ARG A 69 4.80 -14.16 -5.95
CA ARG A 69 4.23 -14.36 -7.29
C ARG A 69 4.58 -13.22 -8.26
N ALA A 70 4.52 -11.97 -7.81
CA ALA A 70 4.86 -10.83 -8.66
C ALA A 70 6.34 -10.80 -9.03
N ILE A 71 7.24 -11.19 -8.11
CA ILE A 71 8.67 -11.32 -8.36
C ILE A 71 8.94 -12.46 -9.37
N ASP A 72 8.31 -13.63 -9.21
CA ASP A 72 8.41 -14.76 -10.15
C ASP A 72 7.95 -14.39 -11.57
N LEU A 73 6.78 -13.75 -11.70
CA LEU A 73 6.29 -13.23 -12.99
C LEU A 73 7.24 -12.19 -13.59
N SER A 74 7.74 -11.24 -12.78
CA SER A 74 8.68 -10.21 -13.22
C SER A 74 10.02 -10.78 -13.68
N MET A 75 10.49 -11.87 -13.04
CA MET A 75 11.72 -12.58 -13.41
C MET A 75 11.57 -13.36 -14.72
N LYS A 76 10.38 -13.89 -14.99
CA LYS A 76 10.04 -14.56 -16.26
C LYS A 76 9.69 -13.58 -17.40
N HIS A 77 9.53 -12.29 -17.10
CA HIS A 77 8.92 -11.28 -17.97
C HIS A 77 7.49 -11.63 -18.44
N GLU A 78 6.79 -12.44 -17.66
CA GLU A 78 5.42 -12.89 -17.91
C GLU A 78 4.40 -12.08 -17.08
N TYR A 79 3.12 -12.28 -17.38
CA TYR A 79 2.00 -11.63 -16.68
C TYR A 79 0.97 -12.66 -16.23
N LEU A 80 0.20 -12.30 -15.21
CA LEU A 80 -0.86 -13.14 -14.67
C LEU A 80 -1.93 -13.42 -15.76
N PRO A 81 -2.44 -14.67 -15.91
CA PRO A 81 -3.52 -14.99 -16.84
C PRO A 81 -4.76 -14.10 -16.67
N GLU A 82 -5.47 -13.79 -17.76
CA GLU A 82 -6.52 -12.77 -17.77
C GLU A 82 -7.69 -13.11 -16.81
N ASP A 83 -8.07 -14.39 -16.70
CA ASP A 83 -9.08 -14.86 -15.74
C ASP A 83 -8.69 -14.51 -14.29
N LEU A 84 -7.41 -14.69 -13.97
CA LEU A 84 -6.88 -14.34 -12.66
C LEU A 84 -6.71 -12.82 -12.50
N GLN A 85 -6.42 -12.07 -13.56
CA GLN A 85 -6.41 -10.60 -13.55
C GLN A 85 -7.81 -10.01 -13.29
N ALA A 86 -8.86 -10.61 -13.88
CA ALA A 86 -10.25 -10.21 -13.66
C ALA A 86 -10.59 -10.24 -12.15
N LEU A 87 -10.22 -11.33 -11.47
CA LEU A 87 -10.42 -11.55 -10.02
C LEU A 87 -9.57 -10.64 -9.10
N GLN A 88 -8.57 -9.92 -9.60
CA GLN A 88 -7.72 -9.08 -8.73
C GLN A 88 -8.44 -7.83 -8.21
N THR A 89 -8.26 -7.55 -6.92
CA THR A 89 -8.82 -6.40 -6.19
C THR A 89 -7.72 -5.42 -5.74
N PRO A 90 -7.08 -4.67 -6.67
CA PRO A 90 -5.84 -3.95 -6.41
C PRO A 90 -5.94 -2.85 -5.33
N PHE A 91 -7.11 -2.23 -5.16
CA PHE A 91 -7.34 -1.15 -4.19
C PHE A 91 -8.06 -1.59 -2.91
N ARG A 92 -8.14 -2.91 -2.62
CA ARG A 92 -8.68 -3.40 -1.35
C ARG A 92 -7.65 -3.25 -0.23
N SER A 93 -7.80 -2.20 0.58
CA SER A 93 -6.95 -1.93 1.73
C SER A 93 -7.03 -3.01 2.80
N TYR A 94 -5.93 -3.15 3.54
CA TYR A 94 -5.70 -3.99 4.70
C TYR A 94 -4.70 -3.37 5.70
N LEU A 95 -3.85 -2.44 5.25
CA LEU A 95 -2.77 -1.83 6.02
C LEU A 95 -3.05 -0.37 6.42
N LYS A 96 -3.76 0.40 5.59
CA LYS A 96 -4.03 1.84 5.80
C LYS A 96 -4.48 2.21 7.21
N ASP A 97 -5.43 1.46 7.77
CA ASP A 97 -6.07 1.85 9.04
C ASP A 97 -5.15 1.55 10.24
N MET A 98 -4.36 0.46 10.18
CA MET A 98 -3.32 0.17 11.17
C MET A 98 -2.16 1.17 11.09
N LEU A 99 -1.75 1.56 9.86
CA LEU A 99 -0.72 2.58 9.64
C LEU A 99 -1.15 3.96 10.14
N ALA A 100 -2.43 4.32 10.00
CA ALA A 100 -2.99 5.56 10.53
C ALA A 100 -3.05 5.57 12.06
N LEU A 101 -3.27 4.39 12.68
CA LEU A 101 -3.23 4.21 14.14
C LEU A 101 -1.79 4.36 14.68
N VAL A 102 -0.82 3.65 14.07
CA VAL A 102 0.62 3.80 14.41
C VAL A 102 1.08 5.25 14.29
N LYS A 103 0.75 5.93 13.19
CA LYS A 103 1.11 7.34 12.97
C LYS A 103 0.40 8.34 13.88
N LYS A 104 -0.70 7.94 14.52
CA LYS A 104 -1.31 8.73 15.59
C LYS A 104 -0.57 8.52 16.92
N GLU A 105 -0.25 7.27 17.26
CA GLU A 105 0.50 6.94 18.50
C GLU A 105 1.90 7.55 18.51
N SER A 106 2.62 7.53 17.39
CA SER A 106 3.95 8.15 17.29
C SER A 106 3.90 9.68 17.43
N ALA A 107 2.93 10.34 16.78
CA ALA A 107 2.72 11.79 16.92
C ALA A 107 2.24 12.22 18.33
N GLU A 108 1.40 11.42 18.97
CA GLU A 108 0.96 11.65 20.37
C GLU A 108 2.16 11.52 21.33
N ARG A 109 3.01 10.50 21.12
CA ARG A 109 4.22 10.27 21.90
C ARG A 109 5.28 11.36 21.70
N GLU A 110 5.43 11.88 20.49
CA GLU A 110 6.31 13.02 20.17
C GLU A 110 5.81 14.31 20.83
N ALA A 111 4.49 14.58 20.79
CA ALA A 111 3.88 15.73 21.46
C ALA A 111 4.01 15.68 22.99
N LEU A 112 4.13 14.48 23.58
CA LEU A 112 4.45 14.26 25.00
C LEU A 112 5.95 14.32 25.32
N GLY A 113 6.82 14.60 24.33
CA GLY A 113 8.27 14.72 24.50
C GLY A 113 9.01 13.41 24.78
N ALA A 114 8.39 12.26 24.53
CA ALA A 114 8.96 10.95 24.83
C ALA A 114 9.81 10.40 23.67
N LEU A 115 10.89 9.66 24.01
CA LEU A 115 11.80 9.06 23.03
C LEU A 115 11.07 8.10 22.05
N PRO A 116 11.42 8.09 20.76
CA PRO A 116 10.76 7.25 19.75
C PRO A 116 10.98 5.75 20.03
N LEU A 117 10.00 4.93 19.64
CA LEU A 117 10.01 3.47 19.90
C LEU A 117 11.02 2.72 19.01
N TYR A 118 11.38 3.29 17.87
CA TYR A 118 12.35 2.75 16.93
C TYR A 118 13.02 3.89 16.14
N GLN A 119 14.20 3.62 15.62
CA GLN A 119 14.98 4.55 14.79
C GLN A 119 15.58 3.77 13.61
N ARG A 120 15.87 4.46 12.49
CA ARG A 120 16.66 3.85 11.40
C ARG A 120 18.11 3.75 11.86
N THR A 121 18.76 2.62 11.58
CA THR A 121 20.20 2.45 11.85
C THR A 121 21.03 3.38 10.96
N ILE A 122 22.00 4.06 11.57
CA ILE A 122 22.98 4.89 10.86
C ILE A 122 24.25 4.05 10.73
N THR A 123 24.34 3.31 9.62
CA THR A 123 25.37 2.32 9.29
C THR A 123 25.61 2.30 7.79
#